data_AF-A0A6L9W7N6-F1
#
_entry.id   AF-A0A6L9W7N6-F1
#
_cell.length_a   1.000
_cell.length_b   1.000
_cell.length_c   1.000
_cell.angle_alpha   90.00
_cell.angle_beta   90.00
_cell.angle_gamma   90.00
#
_symmetry.space_group_name_H-M   'P 1'
#
loop_
_entity.id
_entity.type
_entity.pdbx_description
1 polymer ?
#
loop_
_entity_poly.entity_id
_entity_poly.type
_entity_poly.pdbx_seq_one_letter_code
_entity_poly.pdbx_strand_id
1 'polypeptide(L)'
;MDVIARLRTWALARPRVLLVDAPGVTMLRWSVEAELDRRGWPCAVSPADTDLLVVLGLPGPELAEAVEVLWSQVLEPRHRVDVQRTEDFAVALDQGRAALVRPAESGTKGDGRPSPASLLGKDEKEDAQDEGMDHGGGHEGMDHGGGHEGMDHGG
;
A
#
# COMPACT_ATOMS: atom_id res chain seq x y z
N MET A 1 21.53 15.51 -17.72
CA MET A 1 20.10 15.40 -18.12
C MET A 1 19.45 14.39 -17.21
N ASP A 2 18.37 14.76 -16.52
CA ASP A 2 17.65 13.82 -15.66
C ASP A 2 16.62 13.03 -16.49
N VAL A 3 17.04 11.84 -16.95
CA VAL A 3 16.20 10.95 -17.76
C VAL A 3 15.02 10.41 -16.93
N ILE A 4 15.22 10.16 -15.63
CA ILE A 4 14.19 9.62 -14.74
C ILE A 4 13.07 10.63 -14.57
N ALA A 5 13.40 11.90 -14.30
CA ALA A 5 12.41 12.96 -14.17
C ALA A 5 11.62 13.18 -15.48
N ARG A 6 12.29 13.10 -16.64
CA ARG A 6 11.64 13.21 -17.95
C ARG A 6 10.68 12.04 -18.23
N LEU A 7 11.10 10.81 -17.93
CA LEU A 7 10.24 9.63 -18.08
C LEU A 7 9.03 9.69 -17.16
N ARG A 8 9.20 10.10 -15.89
CA ARG A 8 8.10 10.31 -14.95
C ARG A 8 7.12 11.36 -15.46
N THR A 9 7.61 12.49 -15.93
CA THR A 9 6.77 13.57 -16.49
C THR A 9 5.98 13.09 -17.71
N TRP A 10 6.60 12.27 -18.56
CA TRP A 10 5.94 11.68 -19.73
C TRP A 10 4.89 10.64 -19.34
N ALA A 11 5.22 9.72 -18.43
CA ALA A 11 4.30 8.68 -17.96
C ALA A 11 3.06 9.27 -17.28
N LEU A 12 3.26 10.32 -16.47
CA LEU A 12 2.19 11.02 -15.73
C LEU A 12 1.61 12.21 -16.50
N ALA A 13 1.84 12.29 -17.82
CA ALA A 13 1.18 13.28 -18.66
C ALA A 13 -0.34 13.03 -18.77
N ARG A 14 -0.75 11.76 -18.66
CA ARG A 14 -2.14 11.28 -18.73
C ARG A 14 -2.39 10.27 -17.59
N PRO A 15 -2.44 10.73 -16.33
CA PRO A 15 -2.63 9.84 -15.19
C PRO A 15 -3.94 9.06 -15.29
N ARG A 16 -3.94 7.84 -14.76
CA ARG A 16 -5.12 6.99 -14.64
C ARG A 16 -5.91 7.40 -13.41
N VAL A 17 -7.17 7.79 -13.62
CA VAL A 17 -7.98 8.43 -12.58
C VAL A 17 -9.04 7.49 -12.05
N LEU A 18 -9.06 7.24 -10.75
CA LEU A 18 -10.15 6.53 -10.10
C LEU A 18 -11.09 7.55 -9.43
N LEU A 19 -12.37 7.50 -9.78
CA LEU A 19 -13.40 8.41 -9.26
C LEU A 19 -14.24 7.71 -8.19
N VAL A 20 -14.33 8.32 -7.02
CA VAL A 20 -15.22 7.90 -5.92
C VAL A 20 -16.24 9.00 -5.65
N ASP A 21 -17.52 8.64 -5.65
CA ASP A 21 -18.61 9.60 -5.56
C ASP A 21 -19.27 9.53 -4.18
N ALA A 22 -19.33 10.67 -3.49
CA ALA A 22 -20.26 10.83 -2.39
C ALA A 22 -21.72 10.85 -2.93
N PRO A 23 -22.72 10.50 -2.11
CA PRO A 23 -24.12 10.56 -2.53
C PRO A 23 -24.53 11.95 -3.05
N GLY A 24 -25.27 12.00 -4.16
CA GLY A 24 -25.88 13.24 -4.69
C GLY A 24 -25.00 14.07 -5.64
N VAL A 25 -23.84 13.57 -6.08
CA VAL A 25 -22.88 14.35 -6.90
C VAL A 25 -22.90 14.05 -8.40
N THR A 26 -23.98 13.47 -8.93
CA THR A 26 -24.04 13.02 -10.34
C THR A 26 -23.64 14.08 -11.37
N MET A 27 -24.07 15.34 -11.20
CA MET A 27 -23.68 16.42 -12.11
C MET A 27 -22.19 16.76 -12.03
N LEU A 28 -21.60 16.68 -10.84
CA LEU A 28 -20.16 16.85 -10.65
C LEU A 28 -19.41 15.68 -11.30
N ARG A 29 -19.88 14.44 -11.12
CA ARG A 29 -19.34 13.24 -11.76
C ARG A 29 -19.27 13.39 -13.28
N TRP A 30 -20.38 13.75 -13.94
CA TRP A 30 -20.38 13.97 -15.39
C TRP A 30 -19.47 15.11 -15.84
N SER A 31 -19.39 16.19 -15.07
CA SER A 31 -18.52 17.32 -15.38
C SER A 31 -17.04 16.93 -15.35
N VAL A 32 -16.67 16.10 -14.36
CA VAL A 32 -15.31 15.56 -14.21
C VAL A 32 -15.01 14.55 -15.31
N GLU A 33 -15.87 13.59 -15.58
CA GLU A 33 -15.67 12.61 -16.67
C GLU A 33 -15.50 13.31 -18.02
N ALA A 34 -16.33 14.31 -18.33
CA ALA A 34 -16.18 15.10 -19.55
C ALA A 34 -14.85 15.87 -19.60
N GLU A 35 -14.31 16.30 -18.46
CA GLU A 35 -12.98 16.93 -18.39
C GLU A 35 -11.85 15.91 -18.57
N LEU A 36 -11.98 14.71 -17.99
CA LEU A 36 -11.03 13.63 -18.21
C LEU A 36 -10.98 13.25 -19.69
N ASP A 37 -12.12 13.15 -20.35
CA ASP A 37 -12.21 12.91 -21.80
C ASP A 37 -11.55 14.02 -22.61
N ARG A 38 -11.81 15.30 -22.29
CA ARG A 38 -11.16 16.46 -22.95
C ARG A 38 -9.64 16.43 -22.81
N ARG A 39 -9.13 15.99 -21.65
CA ARG A 39 -7.69 15.84 -21.37
C ARG A 39 -7.11 14.53 -21.94
N GLY A 40 -7.97 13.62 -22.37
CA GLY A 40 -7.61 12.24 -22.71
C GLY A 40 -7.07 11.45 -21.52
N TRP A 41 -7.43 11.79 -20.28
CA TRP A 41 -7.00 11.03 -19.10
C TRP A 41 -7.90 9.81 -18.92
N PRO A 42 -7.35 8.59 -18.89
CA PRO A 42 -8.17 7.39 -18.78
C PRO A 42 -8.73 7.23 -17.36
N CYS A 43 -9.98 6.75 -17.25
CA CYS A 43 -10.49 6.25 -15.98
C CYS A 43 -9.82 4.92 -15.63
N ALA A 44 -9.35 4.79 -14.38
CA ALA A 44 -8.87 3.55 -13.82
C ALA A 44 -10.06 2.65 -13.45
N VAL A 45 -9.88 1.34 -13.58
CA VAL A 45 -10.88 0.32 -13.24
C VAL A 45 -10.54 -0.42 -11.94
N SER A 46 -9.38 -0.15 -11.35
CA SER A 46 -8.92 -0.76 -10.10
C SER A 46 -7.89 0.13 -9.39
N PRO A 47 -7.76 0.03 -8.05
CA PRO A 47 -6.78 0.81 -7.29
C PRO A 47 -5.32 0.54 -7.69
N ALA A 48 -4.98 -0.71 -8.06
CA ALA A 48 -3.62 -1.06 -8.49
C ALA A 48 -3.16 -0.39 -9.79
N ASP A 49 -4.12 0.13 -10.56
CA ASP A 49 -3.92 0.77 -11.86
C ASP A 49 -4.26 2.28 -11.81
N THR A 50 -4.30 2.84 -10.60
CA THR A 50 -4.66 4.24 -10.33
C THR A 50 -3.41 5.06 -10.03
N ASP A 51 -3.28 6.22 -10.67
CA ASP A 51 -2.29 7.22 -10.29
C ASP A 51 -2.94 8.33 -9.43
N LEU A 52 -4.15 8.75 -9.81
CA LEU A 52 -4.88 9.84 -9.16
C LEU A 52 -6.25 9.34 -8.65
N LEU A 53 -6.44 9.36 -7.33
CA LEU A 53 -7.74 9.14 -6.70
C LEU A 53 -8.47 10.48 -6.55
N VAL A 54 -9.69 10.57 -7.08
CA VAL A 54 -10.51 11.79 -7.00
C VAL A 54 -11.79 11.46 -6.25
N VAL A 55 -12.00 12.10 -5.11
CA VAL A 55 -13.23 11.96 -4.31
C VAL A 55 -14.14 13.14 -4.62
N LEU A 56 -15.35 12.86 -5.11
CA LEU A 56 -16.33 13.86 -5.50
C LEU A 56 -17.35 14.07 -4.38
N GLY A 57 -17.50 15.32 -3.94
CA GLY A 57 -18.35 15.70 -2.82
C GLY A 57 -17.72 15.44 -1.45
N LEU A 58 -18.56 15.48 -0.42
CA LEU A 58 -18.16 15.23 0.96
C LEU A 58 -18.59 13.81 1.36
N PRO A 59 -17.67 12.84 1.52
CA PRO A 59 -18.02 11.51 1.97
C PRO A 59 -18.51 11.55 3.43
N GLY A 60 -19.53 10.75 3.73
CA GLY A 60 -19.88 10.43 5.12
C GLY A 60 -18.83 9.52 5.78
N PRO A 61 -18.94 9.25 7.09
CA PRO A 61 -17.91 8.51 7.84
C PRO A 61 -17.57 7.14 7.23
N GLU A 62 -18.59 6.34 6.89
CA GLU A 62 -18.41 5.00 6.32
C GLU A 62 -17.71 5.03 4.95
N LEU A 63 -18.10 5.98 4.09
CA LEU A 63 -17.47 6.13 2.78
C LEU A 63 -16.04 6.67 2.92
N ALA A 64 -15.79 7.56 3.88
CA ALA A 64 -14.44 8.06 4.15
C ALA A 64 -13.50 6.92 4.58
N GLU A 65 -13.95 6.03 5.46
CA GLU A 65 -13.18 4.83 5.83
C GLU A 65 -12.92 3.91 4.64
N ALA A 66 -13.92 3.68 3.79
CA ALA A 66 -13.74 2.89 2.57
C ALA A 66 -12.74 3.53 1.59
N VAL A 67 -12.73 4.87 1.49
CA VAL A 67 -11.76 5.61 0.69
C VAL A 67 -10.34 5.44 1.23
N GLU A 68 -10.13 5.40 2.54
CA GLU A 68 -8.80 5.13 3.12
C GLU A 68 -8.32 3.71 2.80
N VAL A 69 -9.21 2.71 2.87
CA VAL A 69 -8.89 1.33 2.45
C VAL A 69 -8.51 1.29 0.96
N LEU A 70 -9.29 1.95 0.11
CA LEU A 70 -9.00 2.04 -1.32
C LEU A 70 -7.64 2.72 -1.57
N TRP A 71 -7.40 3.84 -0.89
CA TRP A 71 -6.16 4.60 -0.98
C TRP A 71 -4.94 3.75 -0.61
N SER A 72 -5.04 2.93 0.44
CA SER A 72 -3.95 2.02 0.85
C SER A 72 -3.52 1.03 -0.24
N GLN A 73 -4.40 0.73 -1.20
CA GLN A 73 -4.16 -0.21 -2.30
C GLN A 73 -3.61 0.45 -3.57
N VAL A 74 -3.61 1.79 -3.64
CA VAL A 74 -3.05 2.55 -4.76
C VAL A 74 -1.52 2.51 -4.68
N LEU A 75 -0.83 2.29 -5.79
CA LEU A 75 0.63 2.18 -5.85
C LEU A 75 1.30 3.55 -6.00
N GLU A 76 2.49 3.74 -5.41
CA GLU A 76 3.31 4.91 -5.70
C GLU A 76 3.84 4.87 -7.15
N PRO A 77 3.90 6.01 -7.87
CA PRO A 77 3.53 7.36 -7.44
C PRO A 77 2.00 7.58 -7.42
N ARG A 78 1.45 7.99 -6.28
CA ARG A 78 0.00 8.24 -6.14
C ARG A 78 -0.30 9.63 -5.61
N HIS A 79 -1.47 10.15 -5.95
CA HIS A 79 -2.02 11.33 -5.31
C HIS A 79 -3.53 11.22 -5.13
N ARG A 80 -4.07 11.91 -4.13
CA ARG A 80 -5.49 12.01 -3.88
C ARG A 80 -5.91 13.47 -3.85
N VAL A 81 -7.05 13.78 -4.46
CA VAL A 81 -7.70 15.08 -4.37
C VAL A 81 -9.17 14.92 -4.00
N ASP A 82 -9.67 15.80 -3.13
CA ASP A 82 -11.08 15.87 -2.78
C ASP A 82 -11.70 17.10 -3.46
N VAL A 83 -12.76 16.90 -4.23
CA VAL A 83 -13.43 17.94 -5.04
C VAL A 83 -14.85 18.12 -4.56
N GLN A 84 -15.14 19.23 -3.91
CA GLN A 84 -16.46 19.48 -3.32
C GLN A 84 -17.43 20.20 -4.26
N ARG A 85 -16.92 21.02 -5.20
CA ARG A 85 -17.73 21.92 -6.03
C ARG A 85 -17.37 21.79 -7.50
N THR A 86 -18.36 22.03 -8.36
CA THR A 86 -18.23 21.94 -9.83
C THR A 86 -17.27 22.95 -10.42
N GLU A 87 -17.02 24.07 -9.76
CA GLU A 87 -16.07 25.07 -10.24
C GLU A 87 -14.60 24.73 -9.93
N ASP A 88 -14.34 23.78 -9.04
CA ASP A 88 -13.00 23.52 -8.52
C ASP A 88 -12.30 22.35 -9.23
N PHE A 89 -13.03 21.49 -9.95
CA PHE A 89 -12.47 20.21 -10.41
C PHE A 89 -11.30 20.39 -11.40
N ALA A 90 -11.36 21.36 -12.31
CA ALA A 90 -10.31 21.52 -13.31
C ALA A 90 -8.97 21.89 -12.66
N VAL A 91 -9.02 22.81 -11.69
CA VAL A 91 -7.88 23.22 -10.89
C VAL A 91 -7.37 22.07 -10.03
N ALA A 92 -8.27 21.31 -9.39
CA ALA A 92 -7.90 20.15 -8.58
C ALA A 92 -7.19 19.06 -9.41
N LEU A 93 -7.66 18.79 -10.63
CA LEU A 93 -7.01 17.85 -11.55
C LEU A 93 -5.61 18.33 -11.96
N ASP A 94 -5.44 19.62 -12.27
CA ASP A 94 -4.13 20.20 -12.58
C ASP A 94 -3.15 20.10 -11.41
N GLN A 95 -3.62 20.42 -10.20
CA GLN A 95 -2.85 20.30 -8.97
C GLN A 95 -2.46 18.85 -8.69
N GLY A 96 -3.41 17.91 -8.85
CA GLY A 96 -3.16 16.49 -8.63
C GLY A 96 -2.10 15.93 -9.59
N ARG A 97 -2.17 16.28 -10.88
CA ARG A 97 -1.11 15.93 -11.84
C ARG A 97 0.23 16.58 -11.49
N ALA A 98 0.25 17.85 -11.09
CA ALA A 98 1.48 18.52 -10.71
C ALA A 98 2.14 17.86 -9.50
N ALA A 99 1.35 17.42 -8.52
CA ALA A 99 1.82 16.68 -7.35
C ALA A 99 2.40 15.31 -7.74
N LEU A 100 1.74 14.59 -8.65
CA LEU A 100 2.24 13.31 -9.18
C LEU A 100 3.59 13.43 -9.87
N VAL A 101 3.81 14.49 -10.66
CA VAL A 101 5.07 14.71 -11.38
C VAL A 101 6.20 15.16 -10.44
N ARG A 102 5.88 15.87 -9.36
CA ARG A 102 6.88 16.31 -8.39
C ARG A 102 7.53 15.09 -7.74
N PRO A 103 8.86 15.02 -7.63
CA PRO A 103 9.52 14.02 -6.81
C PRO A 103 8.93 14.10 -5.40
N ALA A 104 8.56 12.97 -4.80
CA ALA A 104 8.25 12.96 -3.38
C ALA A 104 9.52 13.48 -2.68
N GLU A 105 9.42 14.63 -2.01
CA GLU A 105 10.50 15.09 -1.14
C GLU A 105 10.73 13.96 -0.15
N SER A 106 11.90 13.32 -0.21
CA SER A 106 12.30 12.13 0.53
C SER A 106 11.64 12.07 1.91
N GLY A 107 10.47 11.44 1.96
CA GLY A 107 9.61 11.41 3.12
C GLY A 107 9.84 10.11 3.86
N THR A 108 10.74 10.14 4.83
CA THR A 108 11.01 9.10 5.83
C THR A 108 9.78 8.84 6.74
N LYS A 109 8.58 8.67 6.18
CA LYS A 109 7.40 8.22 6.91
C LYS A 109 6.51 7.33 6.04
N GLY A 110 6.77 6.03 6.16
CA GLY A 110 5.72 5.02 6.28
C GLY A 110 5.01 4.61 4.99
N ASP A 111 5.71 3.92 4.10
CA ASP A 111 5.08 2.72 3.53
C ASP A 111 5.77 1.54 4.22
N GLY A 112 5.03 0.76 5.00
CA GLY A 112 5.55 -0.43 5.70
C GLY A 112 5.96 -1.55 4.75
N ARG A 113 6.21 -1.22 3.48
CA ARG A 113 6.59 -2.13 2.43
C ARG A 113 8.10 -2.38 2.53
N PRO A 114 8.52 -3.64 2.74
CA PRO A 114 9.93 -3.97 2.76
C PRO A 114 10.58 -3.54 1.45
N SER A 115 11.79 -3.02 1.55
CA SER A 115 12.56 -2.65 0.37
C SER A 115 12.72 -3.87 -0.55
N PRO A 116 12.79 -3.70 -1.88
CA PRO A 116 13.05 -4.80 -2.79
C PRO A 116 14.31 -5.60 -2.42
N ALA A 117 15.34 -4.94 -1.85
CA ALA A 117 16.54 -5.58 -1.36
C ALA A 117 16.28 -6.53 -0.16
N SER A 118 15.33 -6.19 0.71
CA SER A 118 14.90 -7.03 1.83
C SER A 118 14.13 -8.28 1.39
N LEU A 119 13.50 -8.26 0.21
CA LEU A 119 12.79 -9.40 -0.37
C LEU A 119 13.69 -10.32 -1.20
N LEU A 120 14.89 -9.85 -1.54
CA LEU A 120 15.85 -10.58 -2.39
C LEU A 120 16.89 -11.38 -1.60
N GLY A 121 16.87 -11.33 -0.27
CA GLY A 121 17.58 -12.24 0.64
C GLY A 121 19.07 -12.45 0.36
N LYS A 122 19.94 -11.85 1.18
CA LYS A 122 21.19 -12.53 1.54
C LYS A 122 21.06 -13.00 2.98
N ASP A 123 20.64 -14.25 3.13
CA ASP A 123 21.02 -15.06 4.28
C ASP A 123 22.54 -15.29 4.17
N GLU A 124 23.33 -14.34 4.67
CA GLU A 124 24.69 -14.64 5.09
C GLU A 124 24.65 -14.81 6.60
N LYS A 125 24.74 -16.08 6.98
CA LYS A 125 24.99 -16.57 8.33
C LYS A 125 25.96 -15.65 9.08
N GLU A 126 25.55 -15.13 10.22
CA GLU A 126 26.49 -14.79 11.29
C GLU A 126 26.44 -15.92 12.31
N ASP A 127 27.22 -16.97 12.00
CA ASP A 127 27.77 -17.89 12.98
C ASP A 127 28.74 -17.09 13.88
N ALA A 128 28.25 -16.62 15.03
CA ALA A 128 29.09 -16.10 16.10
C ALA A 128 29.14 -17.11 17.26
N GLN A 129 30.06 -18.07 17.11
CA GLN A 129 31.00 -18.57 18.12
C GLN A 129 30.48 -18.72 19.57
N ASP A 130 30.19 -19.97 19.97
CA ASP A 130 30.35 -20.43 21.35
C ASP A 130 31.13 -21.77 21.33
N GLU A 131 32.46 -21.65 21.27
CA GLU A 131 33.40 -22.75 21.47
C GLU A 131 33.73 -22.83 22.97
N GLY A 132 33.22 -23.85 23.64
CA GLY A 132 33.45 -24.09 25.07
C GLY A 132 33.09 -25.50 25.52
N MET A 133 33.51 -26.52 24.76
CA MET A 133 33.53 -27.90 25.25
C MET A 133 34.68 -28.08 26.25
N ASP A 134 34.35 -28.06 27.55
CA ASP A 134 35.16 -28.73 28.58
C ASP A 134 34.43 -30.00 29.04
N HIS A 135 35.10 -31.13 28.85
CA HIS A 135 34.67 -32.46 29.27
C HIS A 135 35.21 -32.74 30.68
N GLY A 136 34.38 -32.52 31.70
CA GLY A 136 34.62 -32.97 33.07
C GLY A 136 33.54 -33.97 33.52
N GLY A 137 33.92 -35.23 33.72
CA GLY A 137 33.02 -36.36 33.95
C GLY A 137 32.27 -36.37 35.30
N GLY A 138 31.18 -37.16 35.32
CA GLY A 138 30.40 -37.48 36.53
C GLY A 138 29.05 -38.10 36.18
N HIS A 139 29.06 -39.39 35.82
CA HIS A 139 27.85 -40.22 35.69
C HIS A 139 27.52 -40.81 37.06
N GLU A 140 26.41 -40.40 37.69
CA GLU A 140 25.76 -41.19 38.73
C GLU A 140 24.26 -41.32 38.39
N GLY A 141 23.81 -42.57 38.41
CA GLY A 141 22.60 -43.01 37.76
C GLY A 141 21.31 -42.70 38.49
N MET A 142 20.21 -42.70 37.72
CA MET A 142 18.89 -43.00 38.23
C MET A 142 18.28 -44.12 37.40
N ASP A 143 17.88 -45.14 38.15
CA ASP A 143 17.38 -46.45 37.76
C ASP A 143 15.97 -46.40 37.15
N HIS A 144 15.67 -47.39 36.30
CA HIS A 144 14.34 -47.65 35.75
C HIS A 144 13.54 -48.55 36.71
N GLY A 145 12.25 -48.26 36.92
CA GLY A 145 11.38 -49.27 37.53
C GLY A 145 9.92 -48.86 37.74
N GLY A 146 9.01 -49.59 37.08
CA GLY A 146 7.75 -50.04 37.72
C GLY A 146 6.44 -49.41 37.25
N GLY A 147 5.82 -50.03 36.23
CA GLY A 147 4.60 -50.85 36.40
C GLY A 147 3.23 -50.22 36.78
N HIS A 148 2.20 -50.77 36.13
CA HIS A 148 0.76 -50.81 36.49
C HIS A 148 -0.08 -49.55 36.23
N GLU A 149 -1.31 -49.61 35.71
CA GLU A 149 -2.14 -50.65 35.07
C GLU A 149 -3.37 -49.92 34.50
N GLY A 150 -4.07 -50.52 33.54
CA GLY A 150 -5.15 -49.90 32.79
C GLY A 150 -6.41 -49.55 33.61
N MET A 151 -7.19 -48.63 33.06
CA MET A 151 -8.60 -48.44 33.42
C MET A 151 -9.44 -48.41 32.15
N ASP A 152 -10.36 -49.38 32.14
CA ASP A 152 -11.22 -49.84 31.06
C ASP A 152 -12.41 -48.90 30.80
N HIS A 153 -12.99 -49.06 29.61
CA HIS A 153 -14.22 -48.43 29.15
C HIS A 153 -15.46 -49.14 29.73
N GLY A 154 -16.57 -48.41 29.92
CA GLY A 154 -17.89 -49.04 29.95
C GLY A 154 -19.04 -48.17 30.47
N GLY A 155 -20.13 -48.14 29.69
CA GLY A 155 -21.50 -47.90 30.18
C GLY A 155 -22.15 -46.59 29.75
#